data_AF-A0A5Q0JUQ8-F1
#
_entry.id   AF-A0A5Q0JUQ8-F1
#
_cell.length_a   1.000
_cell.length_b   1.000
_cell.length_c   1.000
_cell.angle_alpha   90.00
_cell.angle_beta   90.00
_cell.angle_gamma   90.00
#
_symmetry.space_group_name_H-M   'P 1'
#
loop_
_entity.id
_entity.type
_entity.pdbx_description
1 polymer ?
#
loop_
_entity_poly.entity_id
_entity_poly.type
_entity_poly.pdbx_seq_one_letter_code
_entity_poly.pdbx_strand_id
1 'polypeptide(L)'
;MSYLDFDYTENSILVCKGDSRNRKKITIKRKYPDYSEYFLNEEFNGIEITDFLSTIEQDGLKGELKFKELLDKNNIPYLYIGQGPFGIERSGVLIDKTKSKRADFLVNIKDMGTILFDAKCRNKIGFHNSKDKYFTLFTSEFEALRNLQNSILMPVWLAFTDRQQINTSKEPTFYFISISTIEKYWSGICDFFTSNEDFESNKVIRIPNSLFTKIEDKIIFEVGFLNIEDDLLNEYAKKYIGLNRIIKDKIKDIIRNNNCYKSNIYNELTKNKIHYCYPYEVNNCVNNMIEKRIIEYKPKQYLKLVGE
;
A
#
# COMPACT_ATOMS: atom_id res chain seq x y z
N MET A 1 -26.91 15.49 16.07
CA MET A 1 -25.93 14.64 15.36
C MET A 1 -25.67 15.26 14.00
N SER A 2 -24.46 15.14 13.50
CA SER A 2 -24.13 15.47 12.11
C SER A 2 -24.04 14.15 11.34
N TYR A 3 -24.27 14.18 10.03
CA TYR A 3 -23.99 13.05 9.16
C TYR A 3 -22.95 13.43 8.12
N LEU A 4 -22.15 12.44 7.73
CA LEU A 4 -21.19 12.52 6.65
C LEU A 4 -21.66 11.56 5.57
N ASP A 5 -21.42 11.93 4.32
CA ASP A 5 -21.83 11.15 3.18
C ASP A 5 -20.78 11.30 2.10
N PHE A 6 -20.21 10.18 1.69
CA PHE A 6 -19.08 10.14 0.77
C PHE A 6 -19.56 9.59 -0.57
N ASP A 7 -19.42 10.40 -1.62
CA ASP A 7 -19.70 10.01 -2.99
C ASP A 7 -18.37 9.67 -3.69
N TYR A 8 -18.14 8.38 -3.91
CA TYR A 8 -16.93 7.91 -4.56
C TYR A 8 -16.91 8.16 -6.08
N THR A 9 -18.08 8.39 -6.70
CA THR A 9 -18.19 8.66 -8.15
C THR A 9 -17.77 10.10 -8.43
N GLU A 10 -18.25 11.02 -7.60
CA GLU A 10 -17.92 12.44 -7.68
C GLU A 10 -16.66 12.82 -6.88
N ASN A 11 -16.06 11.85 -6.17
CA ASN A 11 -14.93 12.07 -5.25
C ASN A 11 -15.21 13.21 -4.26
N SER A 12 -16.38 13.20 -3.64
CA SER A 12 -16.82 14.26 -2.73
C SER A 12 -17.21 13.73 -1.36
N ILE A 13 -17.05 14.57 -0.34
CA ILE A 13 -17.58 14.30 1.00
C ILE A 13 -18.49 15.44 1.44
N LEU A 14 -19.73 15.09 1.74
CA LEU A 14 -20.74 15.98 2.29
C LEU A 14 -20.76 15.86 3.82
N VAL A 15 -20.60 16.99 4.50
CA VAL A 15 -20.72 17.12 5.96
C VAL A 15 -21.94 17.97 6.28
N CYS A 16 -22.96 17.37 6.88
CA CYS A 16 -24.22 18.05 7.19
C CYS A 16 -24.58 17.96 8.67
N LYS A 17 -25.17 19.03 9.19
CA LYS A 17 -25.85 19.02 10.49
C LYS A 17 -27.17 18.25 10.38
N GLY A 18 -27.57 17.62 11.48
CA GLY A 18 -28.87 17.00 11.63
C GLY A 18 -28.95 15.56 11.14
N ASP A 19 -30.12 15.19 10.64
CA ASP A 19 -30.48 13.82 10.31
C ASP A 19 -30.24 13.52 8.82
N SER A 20 -29.56 12.39 8.53
CA SER A 20 -29.30 11.91 7.16
C SER A 20 -30.57 11.74 6.32
N ARG A 21 -31.73 11.51 6.95
CA ARG A 21 -33.03 11.44 6.28
C ARG A 21 -33.45 12.75 5.60
N ASN A 22 -32.85 13.88 5.99
CA ASN A 22 -33.09 15.18 5.36
C ASN A 22 -32.19 15.44 4.14
N ARG A 23 -31.34 14.49 3.72
CA ARG A 23 -30.45 14.64 2.55
C ARG A 23 -31.17 15.07 1.28
N LYS A 24 -32.40 14.61 1.05
CA LYS A 24 -33.18 15.00 -0.14
C LYS A 24 -33.77 16.42 -0.06
N LYS A 25 -33.68 17.08 1.09
CA LYS A 25 -34.28 18.39 1.36
C LYS A 25 -33.26 19.53 1.39
N ILE A 26 -31.96 19.20 1.42
CA ILE A 26 -30.90 20.20 1.38
C ILE A 26 -30.64 20.63 -0.07
N THR A 27 -30.36 21.92 -0.28
CA THR A 27 -30.10 22.48 -1.60
C THR A 27 -28.74 23.18 -1.62
N ILE A 28 -28.05 23.09 -2.76
CA ILE A 28 -26.81 23.83 -3.00
C ILE A 28 -27.19 25.29 -3.20
N LYS A 29 -26.63 26.18 -2.38
CA LYS A 29 -26.87 27.63 -2.50
C LYS A 29 -25.66 28.38 -3.01
N ARG A 30 -24.46 27.92 -2.68
CA ARG A 30 -23.19 28.52 -3.12
C ARG A 30 -22.21 27.44 -3.57
N LYS A 31 -21.49 27.70 -4.65
CA LYS A 31 -20.41 26.84 -5.17
C LYS A 31 -19.11 27.64 -5.20
N TYR A 32 -18.05 27.00 -4.71
CA TYR A 32 -16.67 27.46 -4.74
C TYR A 32 -15.82 26.43 -5.49
N PRO A 33 -14.57 26.74 -5.85
CA PRO A 33 -13.71 25.78 -6.55
C PRO A 33 -13.53 24.45 -5.82
N ASP A 34 -13.36 24.50 -4.49
CA ASP A 34 -13.01 23.31 -3.70
C ASP A 34 -14.17 22.76 -2.85
N TYR A 35 -15.29 23.49 -2.79
CA TYR A 35 -16.44 23.08 -1.97
C TYR A 35 -17.77 23.74 -2.38
N SER A 36 -18.88 23.15 -1.92
CA SER A 36 -20.23 23.68 -2.08
C SER A 36 -20.92 23.83 -0.72
N GLU A 37 -21.67 24.90 -0.51
CA GLU A 37 -22.49 25.12 0.68
C GLU A 37 -23.93 24.62 0.47
N TYR A 38 -24.39 23.80 1.41
CA TYR A 38 -25.73 23.22 1.45
C TYR A 38 -26.58 23.88 2.53
N PHE A 39 -27.84 24.18 2.19
CA PHE A 39 -28.79 24.85 3.06
C PHE A 39 -30.06 24.01 3.24
N LEU A 40 -30.70 24.14 4.40
CA LEU A 40 -32.02 23.59 4.70
C LEU A 40 -32.90 24.74 5.20
N ASN A 41 -34.04 25.00 4.56
CA ASN A 41 -34.94 26.10 4.94
C ASN A 41 -34.22 27.46 5.07
N GLU A 42 -33.38 27.81 4.09
CA GLU A 42 -32.56 29.04 4.07
C GLU A 42 -31.45 29.14 5.13
N GLU A 43 -31.30 28.14 6.01
CA GLU A 43 -30.23 28.07 7.00
C GLU A 43 -29.08 27.20 6.54
N PHE A 44 -27.85 27.60 6.88
CA PHE A 44 -26.64 26.83 6.56
C PHE A 44 -26.68 25.45 7.24
N ASN A 45 -26.65 24.40 6.43
CA ASN A 45 -26.76 23.02 6.89
C ASN A 45 -25.45 22.25 6.79
N GLY A 46 -24.66 22.48 5.73
CA GLY A 46 -23.47 21.67 5.50
C GLY A 46 -22.56 22.15 4.37
N ILE A 47 -21.44 21.46 4.22
CA ILE A 47 -20.43 21.69 3.18
C ILE A 47 -20.15 20.36 2.49
N GLU A 48 -20.07 20.38 1.16
CA GLU A 48 -19.49 19.31 0.37
C GLU A 48 -18.11 19.72 -0.11
N ILE A 49 -17.10 18.90 0.18
CA ILE A 49 -15.73 19.09 -0.31
C ILE A 49 -15.58 18.21 -1.53
N THR A 50 -15.19 18.79 -2.67
CA THR A 50 -14.89 18.07 -3.91
C THR A 50 -13.42 17.67 -3.97
N ASP A 51 -13.07 16.76 -4.86
CA ASP A 51 -11.70 16.25 -5.01
C ASP A 51 -11.09 15.71 -3.71
N PHE A 52 -11.92 15.06 -2.89
CA PHE A 52 -11.56 14.67 -1.52
C PHE A 52 -10.40 13.67 -1.45
N LEU A 53 -10.37 12.68 -2.33
CA LEU A 53 -9.30 11.69 -2.43
C LEU A 53 -8.34 11.99 -3.58
N SER A 54 -7.06 11.72 -3.37
CA SER A 54 -6.07 11.69 -4.46
C SER A 54 -6.36 10.56 -5.45
N THR A 55 -5.82 10.63 -6.66
CA THR A 55 -5.96 9.57 -7.68
C THR A 55 -5.51 8.20 -7.17
N ILE A 56 -4.45 8.16 -6.33
CA ILE A 56 -3.94 6.91 -5.74
C ILE A 56 -4.95 6.31 -4.76
N GLU A 57 -5.61 7.15 -3.96
CA GLU A 57 -6.63 6.73 -3.01
C GLU A 57 -7.91 6.30 -3.72
N GLN A 58 -8.31 6.99 -4.78
CA GLN A 58 -9.43 6.58 -5.64
C GLN A 58 -9.16 5.20 -6.28
N ASP A 59 -7.97 4.96 -6.82
CA ASP A 59 -7.58 3.66 -7.38
C ASP A 59 -7.59 2.57 -6.29
N GLY A 60 -7.19 2.92 -5.06
CA GLY A 60 -7.30 2.06 -3.87
C GLY A 60 -8.74 1.64 -3.60
N LEU A 61 -9.62 2.63 -3.50
CA LEU A 61 -11.05 2.44 -3.26
C LEU A 61 -11.73 1.63 -4.38
N LYS A 62 -11.42 1.91 -5.64
CA LYS A 62 -11.90 1.09 -6.78
C LYS A 62 -11.46 -0.36 -6.65
N GLY A 63 -10.23 -0.61 -6.19
CA GLY A 63 -9.76 -1.97 -5.90
C GLY A 63 -10.56 -2.67 -4.81
N GLU A 64 -10.87 -1.96 -3.73
CA GLU A 64 -11.75 -2.47 -2.66
C GLU A 64 -13.17 -2.77 -3.18
N LEU A 65 -13.75 -1.87 -3.97
CA LEU A 65 -15.08 -2.07 -4.58
C LEU A 65 -15.10 -3.26 -5.55
N LYS A 66 -14.05 -3.44 -6.36
CA LYS A 66 -13.93 -4.62 -7.24
C LYS A 66 -13.74 -5.91 -6.48
N PHE A 67 -13.05 -5.88 -5.34
CA PHE A 67 -12.95 -7.04 -4.47
C PHE A 67 -14.30 -7.38 -3.83
N LYS A 68 -15.06 -6.37 -3.42
CA LYS A 68 -16.44 -6.51 -2.95
C LYS A 68 -17.34 -7.20 -4.00
N GLU A 69 -17.29 -6.72 -5.24
CA GLU A 69 -18.03 -7.33 -6.37
C GLU A 69 -17.65 -8.81 -6.59
N LEU A 70 -16.36 -9.14 -6.46
CA LEU A 70 -15.87 -10.52 -6.57
C LEU A 70 -16.46 -11.41 -5.46
N LEU A 71 -16.53 -10.92 -4.22
CA LEU A 71 -17.13 -11.66 -3.10
C LEU A 71 -18.64 -11.85 -3.29
N ASP A 72 -19.36 -10.80 -3.71
CA ASP A 72 -20.80 -10.85 -4.02
C ASP A 72 -21.08 -11.87 -5.15
N LYS A 73 -20.32 -11.84 -6.24
CA LYS A 73 -20.43 -12.80 -7.37
C LYS A 73 -20.24 -14.25 -6.93
N ASN A 74 -19.39 -14.48 -5.93
CA ASN A 74 -19.10 -15.81 -5.39
C ASN A 74 -20.02 -16.21 -4.21
N ASN A 75 -21.01 -15.38 -3.86
CA ASN A 75 -21.89 -15.57 -2.70
C ASN A 75 -21.13 -15.78 -1.38
N ILE A 76 -20.01 -15.07 -1.20
CA ILE A 76 -19.20 -15.15 0.02
C ILE A 76 -19.65 -14.04 0.97
N PRO A 77 -20.14 -14.36 2.18
CA PRO A 77 -20.50 -13.33 3.15
C PRO A 77 -19.29 -12.53 3.64
N TYR A 78 -19.41 -11.21 3.69
CA TYR A 78 -18.39 -10.33 4.25
C TYR A 78 -19.00 -9.13 4.99
N LEU A 79 -18.20 -8.54 5.87
CA LEU A 79 -18.38 -7.21 6.41
C LEU A 79 -17.30 -6.31 5.81
N TYR A 80 -17.74 -5.30 5.05
CA TYR A 80 -16.83 -4.26 4.56
C TYR A 80 -16.58 -3.25 5.68
N ILE A 81 -15.33 -3.19 6.12
CA ILE A 81 -14.89 -2.35 7.23
C ILE A 81 -14.55 -0.94 6.72
N GLY A 82 -14.01 -0.85 5.49
CA GLY A 82 -13.80 0.35 4.66
C GLY A 82 -13.00 1.49 5.28
N GLN A 83 -12.49 2.45 4.48
CA GLN A 83 -11.74 3.62 4.97
C GLN A 83 -12.58 4.85 5.34
N GLY A 84 -13.91 4.72 5.38
CA GLY A 84 -14.78 5.85 5.67
C GLY A 84 -14.49 6.54 7.03
N PRO A 85 -14.88 7.82 7.19
CA PRO A 85 -14.66 8.59 8.42
C PRO A 85 -15.35 7.98 9.65
N PHE A 86 -16.25 7.02 9.45
CA PHE A 86 -16.95 6.23 10.47
C PHE A 86 -16.28 4.89 10.74
N GLY A 87 -14.95 4.83 10.70
CA GLY A 87 -14.22 3.61 10.99
C GLY A 87 -14.67 2.99 12.32
N ILE A 88 -14.73 1.66 12.37
CA ILE A 88 -15.05 0.89 13.59
C ILE A 88 -14.22 1.44 14.76
N GLU A 89 -14.85 1.72 15.89
CA GLU A 89 -14.14 2.14 17.10
C GLU A 89 -13.07 1.10 17.45
N ARG A 90 -11.85 1.58 17.68
CA ARG A 90 -10.71 0.73 18.01
C ARG A 90 -10.39 0.90 19.48
N SER A 91 -10.13 -0.21 20.16
CA SER A 91 -9.58 -0.15 21.51
C SER A 91 -8.19 0.50 21.50
N GLY A 92 -7.82 1.19 22.58
CA GLY A 92 -6.47 1.74 22.73
C GLY A 92 -5.38 0.67 22.55
N VAL A 93 -5.63 -0.54 23.04
CA VAL A 93 -4.74 -1.70 22.87
C VAL A 93 -4.50 -2.04 21.39
N LEU A 94 -5.54 -2.00 20.56
CA LEU A 94 -5.41 -2.28 19.13
C LEU A 94 -4.63 -1.14 18.45
N ILE A 95 -4.95 0.11 18.79
CA ILE A 95 -4.25 1.30 18.27
C ILE A 95 -2.74 1.20 18.53
N ASP A 96 -2.36 0.87 19.76
CA ASP A 96 -0.97 0.80 20.21
C ASP A 96 -0.23 -0.36 19.54
N LYS A 97 -0.84 -1.55 19.46
CA LYS A 97 -0.17 -2.76 18.93
C LYS A 97 -0.10 -2.80 17.42
N THR A 98 -1.11 -2.29 16.71
CA THR A 98 -1.22 -2.41 15.25
C THR A 98 -0.82 -1.14 14.52
N LYS A 99 -0.36 -0.10 15.23
CA LYS A 99 -0.16 1.26 14.67
C LYS A 99 -1.44 1.74 13.96
N SER A 100 -2.59 1.48 14.58
CA SER A 100 -3.91 1.79 14.02
C SER A 100 -4.28 1.04 12.73
N LYS A 101 -3.49 0.04 12.29
CA LYS A 101 -3.83 -0.75 11.09
C LYS A 101 -5.08 -1.58 11.32
N ARG A 102 -5.87 -1.67 10.26
CA ARG A 102 -7.16 -2.35 10.15
C ARG A 102 -7.21 -3.05 8.79
N ALA A 103 -7.92 -4.16 8.72
CA ALA A 103 -8.23 -4.83 7.46
C ALA A 103 -9.46 -4.18 6.80
N ASP A 104 -9.55 -4.25 5.48
CA ASP A 104 -10.63 -3.63 4.73
C ASP A 104 -11.92 -4.48 4.78
N PHE A 105 -11.78 -5.80 4.94
CA PHE A 105 -12.89 -6.75 4.98
C PHE A 105 -12.71 -7.80 6.08
N LEU A 106 -13.82 -8.24 6.64
CA LEU A 106 -13.95 -9.49 7.40
C LEU A 106 -14.81 -10.44 6.57
N VAL A 107 -14.25 -11.55 6.13
CA VAL A 107 -14.84 -12.45 5.14
C VAL A 107 -15.04 -13.83 5.77
N ASN A 108 -16.24 -14.40 5.62
CA ASN A 108 -16.55 -15.74 6.10
C ASN A 108 -16.46 -16.74 4.95
N ILE A 109 -15.48 -17.63 5.01
CA ILE A 109 -15.27 -18.66 4.00
C ILE A 109 -15.73 -20.00 4.56
N LYS A 110 -16.59 -20.67 3.80
CA LYS A 110 -17.11 -21.99 4.17
C LYS A 110 -15.94 -22.95 4.43
N ASP A 111 -16.03 -23.72 5.52
CA ASP A 111 -15.05 -24.73 5.95
C ASP A 111 -13.66 -24.18 6.37
N MET A 112 -13.37 -22.90 6.19
CA MET A 112 -12.14 -22.24 6.67
C MET A 112 -12.36 -21.32 7.87
N GLY A 113 -13.56 -20.74 8.00
CA GLY A 113 -13.90 -19.76 9.03
C GLY A 113 -13.71 -18.32 8.57
N THR A 114 -13.50 -17.42 9.54
CA THR A 114 -13.44 -15.98 9.30
C THR A 114 -12.02 -15.51 9.04
N ILE A 115 -11.81 -14.80 7.93
CA ILE A 115 -10.51 -14.26 7.50
C ILE A 115 -10.62 -12.74 7.34
N LEU A 116 -9.60 -12.01 7.78
CA LEU A 116 -9.46 -10.59 7.52
C LEU A 116 -8.75 -10.39 6.19
N PHE A 117 -9.30 -9.56 5.30
CA PHE A 117 -8.66 -9.19 4.03
C PHE A 117 -8.33 -7.70 4.00
N ASP A 118 -7.13 -7.38 3.54
CA ASP A 118 -6.68 -6.02 3.22
C ASP A 118 -6.39 -5.98 1.72
N ALA A 119 -7.24 -5.26 0.98
CA ALA A 119 -7.24 -5.24 -0.47
C ALA A 119 -6.22 -4.20 -0.98
N LYS A 120 -5.53 -4.53 -2.06
CA LYS A 120 -4.39 -3.74 -2.55
C LYS A 120 -4.48 -3.50 -4.04
N CYS A 121 -4.67 -2.24 -4.42
CA CYS A 121 -4.43 -1.75 -5.76
C CYS A 121 -3.02 -1.17 -5.88
N ARG A 122 -2.11 -1.91 -6.52
CA ARG A 122 -0.70 -1.53 -6.66
C ARG A 122 -0.22 -1.75 -8.10
N ASN A 123 0.68 -0.87 -8.56
CA ASN A 123 1.47 -1.15 -9.75
C ASN A 123 2.52 -2.21 -9.41
N LYS A 124 2.73 -3.16 -10.32
CA LYS A 124 3.86 -4.09 -10.19
C LYS A 124 5.17 -3.41 -10.58
N ILE A 125 6.23 -3.69 -9.83
CA ILE A 125 7.58 -3.16 -10.07
C ILE A 125 8.57 -4.32 -10.18
N GLY A 126 9.54 -4.21 -11.10
CA GLY A 126 10.59 -5.22 -11.28
C GLY A 126 11.86 -4.90 -10.49
N PHE A 127 12.80 -5.84 -10.47
CA PHE A 127 14.20 -5.54 -10.17
C PHE A 127 14.88 -4.89 -11.39
N HIS A 128 16.09 -4.35 -11.21
CA HIS A 128 16.89 -3.83 -12.33
C HIS A 128 17.09 -4.91 -13.41
N ASN A 129 16.83 -4.55 -14.67
CA ASN A 129 16.89 -5.44 -15.85
C ASN A 129 16.07 -6.74 -15.76
N SER A 130 15.11 -6.81 -14.84
CA SER A 130 14.17 -7.94 -14.73
C SER A 130 13.00 -7.74 -15.68
N LYS A 131 12.63 -8.78 -16.42
CA LYS A 131 11.36 -8.84 -17.16
C LYS A 131 10.17 -9.02 -16.21
N ASP A 132 10.40 -9.73 -15.12
CA ASP A 132 9.37 -10.00 -14.12
C ASP A 132 9.09 -8.76 -13.27
N LYS A 133 7.81 -8.56 -12.98
CA LYS A 133 7.30 -7.53 -12.07
C LYS A 133 6.55 -8.17 -10.92
N TYR A 134 6.59 -7.51 -9.77
CA TYR A 134 6.12 -8.04 -8.51
C TYR A 134 5.17 -7.05 -7.84
N PHE A 135 4.17 -7.57 -7.14
CA PHE A 135 3.49 -6.78 -6.13
C PHE A 135 4.44 -6.49 -4.97
N THR A 136 4.23 -5.36 -4.34
CA THR A 136 5.08 -4.87 -3.25
C THR A 136 4.28 -4.53 -2.01
N LEU A 137 4.94 -4.74 -0.87
CA LEU A 137 4.45 -4.39 0.45
C LEU A 137 5.57 -3.67 1.21
N PHE A 138 5.28 -2.54 1.83
CA PHE A 138 6.26 -1.91 2.72
C PHE A 138 6.45 -2.77 3.97
N THR A 139 7.67 -2.88 4.48
CA THR A 139 7.93 -3.67 5.70
C THR A 139 7.12 -3.14 6.89
N SER A 140 6.92 -1.83 6.99
CA SER A 140 6.05 -1.23 8.01
C SER A 140 4.58 -1.64 7.88
N GLU A 141 4.09 -1.82 6.65
CA GLU A 141 2.72 -2.27 6.38
C GLU A 141 2.57 -3.77 6.71
N PHE A 142 3.55 -4.58 6.31
CA PHE A 142 3.64 -5.99 6.68
C PHE A 142 3.62 -6.19 8.20
N GLU A 143 4.47 -5.46 8.93
CA GLU A 143 4.55 -5.53 10.39
C GLU A 143 3.23 -5.15 11.06
N ALA A 144 2.56 -4.11 10.57
CA ALA A 144 1.28 -3.69 11.10
C ALA A 144 0.17 -4.74 10.88
N LEU A 145 0.17 -5.41 9.73
CA LEU A 145 -0.76 -6.49 9.40
C LEU A 145 -0.46 -7.78 10.17
N ARG A 146 0.82 -8.10 10.38
CA ARG A 146 1.25 -9.20 11.25
C ARG A 146 0.82 -8.96 12.69
N ASN A 147 1.02 -7.74 13.19
CA ASN A 147 0.58 -7.38 14.54
C ASN A 147 -0.94 -7.43 14.68
N LEU A 148 -1.68 -7.05 13.64
CA LEU A 148 -3.14 -7.20 13.58
C LEU A 148 -3.54 -8.68 13.71
N GLN A 149 -2.94 -9.56 12.91
CA GLN A 149 -3.15 -11.00 12.96
C GLN A 149 -2.88 -11.55 14.37
N ASN A 150 -1.75 -11.18 14.97
CA ASN A 150 -1.35 -11.67 16.29
C ASN A 150 -2.21 -11.10 17.43
N SER A 151 -2.78 -9.90 17.26
CA SER A 151 -3.58 -9.25 18.30
C SER A 151 -5.03 -9.71 18.28
N ILE A 152 -5.61 -9.94 17.09
CA ILE A 152 -7.00 -10.35 16.92
C ILE A 152 -7.12 -11.89 16.86
N LEU A 153 -6.01 -12.60 16.64
CA LEU A 153 -5.96 -14.06 16.49
C LEU A 153 -6.83 -14.56 15.31
N MET A 154 -6.87 -13.76 14.24
CA MET A 154 -7.56 -14.08 13.00
C MET A 154 -6.57 -14.06 11.84
N PRO A 155 -6.64 -15.00 10.88
CA PRO A 155 -5.81 -14.96 9.69
C PRO A 155 -6.00 -13.66 8.92
N VAL A 156 -4.90 -13.03 8.53
CA VAL A 156 -4.91 -11.84 7.68
C VAL A 156 -4.36 -12.21 6.30
N TRP A 157 -5.11 -11.86 5.27
CA TRP A 157 -4.79 -12.10 3.88
C TRP A 157 -4.76 -10.79 3.10
N LEU A 158 -3.97 -10.77 2.04
CA LEU A 158 -3.90 -9.68 1.09
C LEU A 158 -4.55 -10.09 -0.22
N ALA A 159 -5.39 -9.20 -0.76
CA ALA A 159 -6.00 -9.35 -2.08
C ALA A 159 -5.42 -8.29 -3.02
N PHE A 160 -4.39 -8.64 -3.78
CA PHE A 160 -3.75 -7.73 -4.73
C PHE A 160 -4.45 -7.72 -6.08
N THR A 161 -4.56 -6.55 -6.66
CA THR A 161 -4.92 -6.35 -8.07
C THR A 161 -3.99 -5.32 -8.68
N ASP A 162 -3.72 -5.48 -9.99
CA ASP A 162 -2.86 -4.54 -10.72
C ASP A 162 -3.65 -3.27 -11.02
N ARG A 163 -3.13 -2.13 -10.61
CA ARG A 163 -3.72 -0.82 -10.86
C ARG A 163 -4.00 -0.58 -12.35
N GLN A 164 -3.16 -1.11 -13.23
CA GLN A 164 -3.37 -0.98 -14.68
C GLN A 164 -4.62 -1.71 -15.15
N GLN A 165 -5.07 -2.77 -14.45
CA GLN A 165 -6.27 -3.54 -14.81
C GLN A 165 -7.55 -2.89 -14.30
N ILE A 166 -7.52 -2.27 -13.12
CA ILE A 166 -8.71 -1.64 -12.50
C ILE A 166 -9.31 -0.55 -13.39
N ASN A 167 -8.47 0.19 -14.10
CA ASN A 167 -8.91 1.28 -14.97
C ASN A 167 -9.30 0.81 -16.39
N THR A 168 -9.45 -0.50 -16.60
CA THR A 168 -9.91 -1.07 -17.88
C THR A 168 -11.34 -1.59 -17.78
N SER A 169 -11.98 -1.85 -18.92
CA SER A 169 -13.33 -2.43 -18.99
C SER A 169 -13.38 -3.94 -18.67
N LYS A 170 -12.23 -4.56 -18.39
CA LYS A 170 -12.15 -5.99 -18.09
C LYS A 170 -12.20 -6.22 -16.59
N GLU A 171 -12.79 -7.35 -16.19
CA GLU A 171 -12.74 -7.79 -14.79
C GLU A 171 -11.29 -7.96 -14.33
N PRO A 172 -10.87 -7.31 -13.22
CA PRO A 172 -9.50 -7.38 -12.76
C PRO A 172 -9.21 -8.76 -12.16
N THR A 173 -7.99 -9.23 -12.35
CA THR A 173 -7.52 -10.45 -11.67
C THR A 173 -7.07 -10.14 -10.25
N PHE A 174 -7.50 -10.96 -9.28
CA PHE A 174 -7.02 -10.88 -7.91
C PHE A 174 -5.98 -11.96 -7.59
N TYR A 175 -4.96 -11.55 -6.84
CA TYR A 175 -3.84 -12.37 -6.40
C TYR A 175 -3.83 -12.39 -4.88
N PHE A 176 -4.01 -13.57 -4.31
CA PHE A 176 -4.19 -13.76 -2.88
C PHE A 176 -2.95 -14.32 -2.23
N ILE A 177 -2.62 -13.81 -1.05
CA ILE A 177 -1.51 -14.31 -0.24
C ILE A 177 -1.79 -14.06 1.24
N SER A 178 -1.47 -15.04 2.10
CA SER A 178 -1.58 -14.87 3.55
C SER A 178 -0.40 -14.08 4.12
N ILE A 179 -0.62 -13.35 5.22
CA ILE A 179 0.47 -12.69 5.94
C ILE A 179 1.50 -13.70 6.46
N SER A 180 1.06 -14.89 6.88
CA SER A 180 1.98 -15.97 7.29
C SER A 180 2.88 -16.47 6.17
N THR A 181 2.39 -16.53 4.92
CA THR A 181 3.23 -16.87 3.76
C THR A 181 4.30 -15.80 3.53
N ILE A 182 3.91 -14.52 3.63
CA ILE A 182 4.86 -13.40 3.50
C ILE A 182 5.89 -13.42 4.63
N GLU A 183 5.47 -13.73 5.87
CA GLU A 183 6.37 -13.85 7.01
C GLU A 183 7.42 -14.94 6.80
N LYS A 184 7.00 -16.13 6.35
CA LYS A 184 7.94 -17.23 6.04
C LYS A 184 8.90 -16.86 4.92
N TYR A 185 8.39 -16.25 3.85
CA TYR A 185 9.22 -15.77 2.74
C TYR A 185 10.24 -14.73 3.21
N TRP A 186 9.79 -13.73 3.96
CA TRP A 186 10.62 -12.60 4.37
C TRP A 186 11.67 -13.00 5.40
N SER A 187 11.30 -13.82 6.39
CA SER A 187 12.26 -14.39 7.35
C SER A 187 13.24 -15.35 6.68
N GLY A 188 12.78 -16.25 5.81
CA GLY A 188 13.65 -17.20 5.11
C GLY A 188 14.67 -16.54 4.18
N ILE A 189 14.35 -15.38 3.59
CA ILE A 189 15.34 -14.61 2.82
C ILE A 189 16.48 -14.11 3.70
N CYS A 190 16.20 -13.75 4.96
CA CYS A 190 17.19 -13.20 5.89
C CYS A 190 18.40 -14.14 6.06
N ASP A 191 18.19 -15.45 6.03
CA ASP A 191 19.24 -16.46 6.20
C ASP A 191 20.28 -16.44 5.06
N PHE A 192 19.96 -15.84 3.92
CA PHE A 192 20.85 -15.70 2.76
C PHE A 192 21.55 -14.34 2.70
N PHE A 193 21.31 -13.44 3.66
CA PHE A 193 22.03 -12.17 3.77
C PHE A 193 23.31 -12.33 4.58
N THR A 194 24.36 -11.60 4.18
CA THR A 194 25.65 -11.58 4.90
C THR A 194 25.58 -10.86 6.24
N SER A 195 24.63 -9.94 6.40
CA SER A 195 24.41 -9.20 7.64
C SER A 195 22.94 -8.81 7.81
N ASN A 196 22.50 -8.76 9.06
CA ASN A 196 21.16 -8.26 9.40
C ASN A 196 20.99 -6.80 8.98
N GLU A 197 22.05 -5.99 9.01
CA GLU A 197 21.99 -4.59 8.57
C GLU A 197 21.62 -4.48 7.08
N ASP A 198 22.20 -5.33 6.24
CA ASP A 198 21.90 -5.37 4.81
C ASP A 198 20.45 -5.81 4.56
N PHE A 199 19.95 -6.78 5.32
CA PHE A 199 18.56 -7.22 5.24
C PHE A 199 17.60 -6.11 5.68
N GLU A 200 17.83 -5.53 6.85
CA GLU A 200 17.02 -4.44 7.43
C GLU A 200 17.01 -3.18 6.57
N SER A 201 18.02 -2.99 5.71
CA SER A 201 18.04 -1.89 4.75
C SER A 201 16.96 -2.00 3.67
N ASN A 202 16.41 -3.20 3.45
CA ASN A 202 15.29 -3.43 2.53
C ASN A 202 13.97 -3.07 3.21
N LYS A 203 13.32 -2.02 2.71
CA LYS A 203 12.07 -1.50 3.28
C LYS A 203 10.83 -1.84 2.45
N VAL A 204 11.02 -2.57 1.35
CA VAL A 204 9.98 -2.97 0.41
C VAL A 204 10.14 -4.45 0.10
N ILE A 205 9.12 -5.22 0.43
CA ILE A 205 8.99 -6.63 0.11
C ILE A 205 8.38 -6.75 -1.27
N ARG A 206 9.18 -7.19 -2.25
CA ARG A 206 8.76 -7.66 -3.57
C ARG A 206 8.39 -9.14 -3.46
N ILE A 207 7.10 -9.45 -3.68
CA ILE A 207 6.54 -10.79 -3.47
C ILE A 207 6.60 -11.59 -4.80
N PRO A 208 7.23 -12.78 -4.83
CA PRO A 208 7.28 -13.64 -6.01
C PRO A 208 5.88 -13.98 -6.52
N ASN A 209 5.69 -13.97 -7.84
CA ASN A 209 4.40 -14.31 -8.45
C ASN A 209 3.98 -15.76 -8.15
N SER A 210 4.94 -16.66 -7.92
CA SER A 210 4.72 -18.06 -7.55
C SER A 210 4.12 -18.26 -6.16
N LEU A 211 4.18 -17.26 -5.27
CA LEU A 211 3.60 -17.35 -3.92
C LEU A 211 2.13 -16.93 -3.86
N PHE A 212 1.56 -16.44 -4.96
CA PHE A 212 0.17 -16.03 -5.00
C PHE A 212 -0.75 -17.14 -5.47
N THR A 213 -1.91 -17.26 -4.82
CA THR A 213 -3.06 -17.95 -5.40
C THR A 213 -3.77 -16.98 -6.34
N LYS A 214 -3.75 -17.26 -7.64
CA LYS A 214 -4.45 -16.46 -8.65
C LYS A 214 -5.91 -16.92 -8.72
N ILE A 215 -6.84 -16.00 -8.54
CA ILE A 215 -8.27 -16.27 -8.68
C ILE A 215 -8.81 -15.39 -9.81
N GLU A 216 -9.38 -16.06 -10.81
CA GLU A 216 -10.02 -15.41 -11.96
C GLU A 216 -11.54 -15.35 -11.77
N ASP A 217 -12.20 -16.50 -11.58
CA ASP A 217 -13.67 -16.55 -11.45
C ASP A 217 -14.19 -17.18 -10.15
N LYS A 218 -13.54 -18.24 -9.65
CA LYS A 218 -13.90 -18.91 -8.41
C LYS A 218 -12.82 -18.73 -7.36
N ILE A 219 -13.23 -18.24 -6.20
CA ILE A 219 -12.35 -18.12 -5.06
C ILE A 219 -12.07 -19.51 -4.49
N ILE A 220 -10.83 -19.97 -4.63
CA ILE A 220 -10.31 -21.19 -4.01
C ILE A 220 -9.16 -20.76 -3.10
N PHE A 221 -9.19 -21.21 -1.86
CA PHE A 221 -8.14 -20.97 -0.89
C PHE A 221 -7.49 -22.29 -0.54
N GLU A 222 -6.17 -22.32 -0.60
CA GLU A 222 -5.39 -23.43 -0.07
C GLU A 222 -5.08 -23.13 1.40
N VAL A 223 -5.47 -24.05 2.28
CA VAL A 223 -5.18 -23.96 3.71
C VAL A 223 -3.88 -24.72 3.97
N GLY A 224 -2.88 -24.02 4.48
CA GLY A 224 -1.61 -24.61 4.85
C GLY A 224 -0.43 -23.66 4.65
N PHE A 225 0.71 -24.01 5.21
CA PHE A 225 1.94 -23.29 4.92
C PHE A 225 2.42 -23.68 3.53
N LEU A 226 2.55 -22.70 2.63
CA LEU A 226 3.31 -22.91 1.41
C LEU A 226 4.74 -23.28 1.80
N ASN A 227 5.22 -24.42 1.30
CA ASN A 227 6.63 -24.72 1.41
C ASN A 227 7.36 -23.81 0.43
N ILE A 228 8.34 -23.05 0.93
CA ILE A 228 9.09 -22.10 0.11
C ILE A 228 10.48 -22.70 -0.04
N GLU A 229 10.84 -23.00 -1.28
CA GLU A 229 12.11 -23.64 -1.60
C GLU A 229 13.28 -22.69 -1.33
N ASP A 230 14.37 -23.21 -0.77
CA ASP A 230 15.59 -22.46 -0.48
C ASP A 230 16.19 -21.81 -1.73
N ASP A 231 16.04 -22.46 -2.89
CA ASP A 231 16.49 -21.91 -4.17
C ASP A 231 15.77 -20.60 -4.52
N LEU A 232 14.46 -20.54 -4.27
CA LEU A 232 13.68 -19.30 -4.45
C LEU A 232 14.15 -18.23 -3.46
N LEU A 233 14.34 -18.58 -2.18
CA LEU A 233 14.80 -17.64 -1.15
C LEU A 233 16.17 -17.05 -1.49
N ASN A 234 17.13 -17.90 -1.86
CA ASN A 234 18.48 -17.52 -2.26
C ASN A 234 18.48 -16.64 -3.52
N GLU A 235 17.69 -17.00 -4.53
CA GLU A 235 17.55 -16.20 -5.75
C GLU A 235 17.07 -14.78 -5.43
N TYR A 236 16.05 -14.65 -4.58
CA TYR A 236 15.51 -13.34 -4.22
C TYR A 236 16.45 -12.56 -3.30
N ALA A 237 17.16 -13.20 -2.38
CA ALA A 237 18.22 -12.56 -1.59
C ALA A 237 19.28 -11.91 -2.50
N LYS A 238 19.76 -12.63 -3.51
CA LYS A 238 20.69 -12.10 -4.52
C LYS A 238 20.10 -10.91 -5.28
N LYS A 239 18.81 -10.96 -5.66
CA LYS A 239 18.11 -9.86 -6.32
C LYS A 239 18.06 -8.59 -5.44
N TYR A 240 17.79 -8.72 -4.15
CA TYR A 240 17.80 -7.57 -3.21
C TYR A 240 19.20 -6.99 -2.99
N ILE A 241 20.20 -7.84 -2.78
CA ILE A 241 21.60 -7.40 -2.64
C ILE A 241 22.05 -6.64 -3.89
N GLY A 242 21.74 -7.19 -5.07
CA GLY A 242 22.01 -6.55 -6.35
C GLY A 242 21.30 -5.20 -6.49
N LEU A 243 20.01 -5.13 -6.13
CA LEU A 243 19.23 -3.90 -6.15
C LEU A 243 19.86 -2.81 -5.27
N ASN A 244 20.20 -3.12 -4.02
CA ASN A 244 20.79 -2.15 -3.09
C ASN A 244 22.13 -1.62 -3.59
N ARG A 245 22.97 -2.49 -4.16
CA ARG A 245 24.22 -2.08 -4.80
C ARG A 245 23.97 -1.12 -5.96
N ILE A 246 23.05 -1.48 -6.86
CA ILE A 246 22.74 -0.68 -8.05
C ILE A 246 22.17 0.69 -7.66
N ILE A 247 21.27 0.76 -6.68
CA ILE A 247 20.73 2.03 -6.17
C ILE A 247 21.87 2.91 -5.64
N LYS A 248 22.77 2.37 -4.81
CA LYS A 248 23.93 3.11 -4.28
C LYS A 248 24.85 3.61 -5.41
N ASP A 249 25.10 2.79 -6.42
CA ASP A 249 25.90 3.18 -7.58
C ASP A 249 25.24 4.33 -8.37
N LYS A 250 23.93 4.24 -8.62
CA LYS A 250 23.19 5.31 -9.31
C LYS A 250 23.08 6.60 -8.50
N ILE A 251 23.01 6.52 -7.18
CA ILE A 251 23.09 7.70 -6.30
C ILE A 251 24.45 8.39 -6.46
N LYS A 252 25.55 7.63 -6.43
CA LYS A 252 26.90 8.20 -6.63
C LYS A 252 27.02 8.85 -8.01
N ASP A 253 26.54 8.19 -9.06
CA ASP A 253 26.56 8.73 -10.43
C ASP A 253 25.79 10.06 -10.53
N ILE A 254 24.63 10.17 -9.87
CA ILE A 254 23.86 11.42 -9.82
C ILE A 254 24.64 12.51 -9.10
N ILE A 255 25.25 12.21 -7.95
CA ILE A 255 26.00 13.20 -7.17
C ILE A 255 27.22 13.72 -7.94
N ARG A 256 27.92 12.84 -8.69
CA ARG A 256 29.08 13.23 -9.50
C ARG A 256 28.71 14.16 -10.66
N ASN A 257 27.61 13.82 -11.35
CA ASN A 257 27.27 14.47 -12.61
C ASN A 257 26.31 15.65 -12.43
N ASN A 258 25.56 15.70 -11.32
CA ASN A 258 24.51 16.68 -11.09
C ASN A 258 24.67 17.33 -9.71
N ASN A 259 24.45 18.66 -9.67
CA ASN A 259 24.28 19.37 -8.41
C ASN A 259 22.92 18.99 -7.78
N CYS A 260 22.93 17.99 -6.88
CA CYS A 260 21.71 17.43 -6.32
C CYS A 260 21.61 17.62 -4.79
N TYR A 261 20.46 18.11 -4.34
CA TYR A 261 20.11 18.12 -2.92
C TYR A 261 19.63 16.74 -2.46
N LYS A 262 19.79 16.44 -1.17
CA LYS A 262 19.31 15.20 -0.54
C LYS A 262 17.85 14.87 -0.88
N SER A 263 16.96 15.86 -0.81
CA SER A 263 15.52 15.69 -1.07
C SER A 263 15.18 15.36 -2.53
N ASN A 264 16.10 15.60 -3.46
CA ASN A 264 15.83 15.51 -4.90
C ASN A 264 16.42 14.27 -5.57
N ILE A 265 17.16 13.43 -4.85
CA ILE A 265 17.86 12.27 -5.43
C ILE A 265 16.89 11.31 -6.13
N TYR A 266 15.75 11.02 -5.53
CA TYR A 266 14.74 10.15 -6.16
C TYR A 266 14.18 10.74 -7.46
N ASN A 267 13.98 12.06 -7.50
CA ASN A 267 13.49 12.74 -8.70
C ASN A 267 14.53 12.69 -9.82
N GLU A 268 15.82 12.85 -9.49
CA GLU A 268 16.92 12.69 -10.45
C GLU A 268 17.04 11.24 -10.97
N LEU A 269 16.87 10.23 -10.11
CA LEU A 269 16.79 8.83 -10.56
C LEU A 269 15.64 8.63 -11.55
N THR A 270 14.46 9.18 -11.25
CA THR A 270 13.27 9.10 -12.10
C THR A 270 13.49 9.75 -13.46
N LYS A 271 14.14 10.93 -13.51
CA LYS A 271 14.53 11.60 -14.77
C LYS A 271 15.47 10.74 -15.62
N ASN A 272 16.34 9.96 -14.97
CA ASN A 272 17.24 9.00 -15.61
C ASN A 272 16.56 7.64 -15.93
N LYS A 273 15.22 7.59 -15.95
CA LYS A 273 14.42 6.39 -16.26
C LYS A 273 14.65 5.21 -15.30
N ILE A 274 15.03 5.49 -14.06
CA ILE A 274 15.18 4.47 -13.02
C ILE A 274 13.86 4.34 -12.26
N HIS A 275 13.12 3.26 -12.54
CA HIS A 275 11.76 3.03 -12.03
C HIS A 275 11.61 1.70 -11.28
N TYR A 276 12.70 1.12 -10.77
CA TYR A 276 12.71 -0.17 -10.05
C TYR A 276 12.89 -0.03 -8.52
N CYS A 277 12.86 1.20 -8.00
CA CYS A 277 12.99 1.52 -6.58
C CYS A 277 11.96 2.56 -6.13
N TYR A 278 11.67 2.58 -4.83
CA TYR A 278 10.79 3.57 -4.21
C TYR A 278 11.57 4.74 -3.58
N PRO A 279 10.94 5.92 -3.39
CA PRO A 279 11.57 7.05 -2.72
C PRO A 279 12.14 6.69 -1.35
N TYR A 280 11.44 5.84 -0.59
CA TYR A 280 11.85 5.43 0.74
C TYR A 280 13.11 4.55 0.73
N GLU A 281 13.26 3.65 -0.27
CA GLU A 281 14.48 2.84 -0.43
C GLU A 281 15.69 3.73 -0.78
N VAL A 282 15.49 4.71 -1.65
CA VAL A 282 16.51 5.69 -2.02
C VAL A 282 16.91 6.54 -0.83
N ASN A 283 15.95 7.06 -0.07
CA ASN A 283 16.21 7.85 1.14
C ASN A 283 16.97 7.05 2.19
N ASN A 284 16.61 5.77 2.39
CA ASN A 284 17.33 4.88 3.29
C ASN A 284 18.79 4.67 2.83
N CYS A 285 19.00 4.40 1.53
CA CYS A 285 20.35 4.27 0.98
C CYS A 285 21.18 5.55 1.15
N VAL A 286 20.61 6.73 0.86
CA VAL A 286 21.30 8.02 1.03
C VAL A 286 21.67 8.25 2.50
N ASN A 287 20.76 7.99 3.45
CA ASN A 287 21.04 8.13 4.88
C ASN A 287 22.19 7.20 5.31
N ASN A 288 22.13 5.92 4.94
CA ASN A 288 23.18 4.96 5.26
C ASN A 288 24.54 5.36 4.66
N MET A 289 24.56 5.93 3.45
CA MET A 289 25.78 6.42 2.82
C MET A 289 26.34 7.68 3.50
N ILE A 290 25.49 8.56 4.04
CA ILE A 290 25.91 9.71 4.85
C ILE A 290 26.51 9.23 6.18
N GLU A 291 25.85 8.30 6.87
CA GLU A 291 26.31 7.72 8.14
C GLU A 291 27.66 7.03 7.99
N LYS A 292 27.86 6.29 6.88
CA LYS A 292 29.12 5.63 6.53
C LYS A 292 30.18 6.59 5.96
N ARG A 293 29.92 7.90 5.96
CA ARG A 293 30.82 8.95 5.43
C ARG A 293 31.25 8.72 3.98
N ILE A 294 30.36 8.16 3.17
CA ILE A 294 30.52 8.04 1.72
C ILE A 294 30.03 9.32 1.04
N ILE A 295 28.96 9.92 1.58
CA ILE A 295 28.39 11.19 1.12
C ILE A 295 28.59 12.25 2.20
N GLU A 296 29.12 13.41 1.82
CA GLU A 296 29.08 14.62 2.66
C GLU A 296 27.71 15.29 2.52
N TYR A 297 27.05 15.52 3.66
CA TYR A 297 25.78 16.23 3.73
C TYR A 297 25.87 17.42 4.67
N LYS A 298 25.46 18.59 4.16
CA LYS A 298 25.22 19.81 4.93
C LYS A 298 23.83 20.36 4.57
N PRO A 299 23.07 20.87 5.55
CA PRO A 299 21.75 21.45 5.28
C PRO A 299 21.81 22.52 4.19
N LYS A 300 20.86 22.46 3.25
CA LYS A 300 20.73 23.39 2.11
C LYS A 300 21.96 23.44 1.19
N GLN A 301 22.80 22.41 1.17
CA GLN A 301 23.91 22.28 0.24
C GLN A 301 23.74 21.05 -0.67
N TYR A 302 24.39 21.09 -1.83
CA TYR A 302 24.49 19.93 -2.71
C TYR A 302 25.26 18.81 -2.02
N LEU A 303 24.85 17.57 -2.28
CA LEU A 303 25.59 16.41 -1.84
C LEU A 303 26.95 16.35 -2.54
N LYS A 304 27.96 15.83 -1.85
CA LYS A 304 29.28 15.54 -2.41
C LYS A 304 29.71 14.14 -2.01
N LEU A 305 30.54 13.50 -2.82
CA LEU A 305 31.19 12.25 -2.43
C LEU A 305 32.44 12.58 -1.61
N VAL A 306 32.65 11.85 -0.53
CA VAL A 306 33.84 12.06 0.30
C VAL A 306 35.06 11.57 -0.46
N GLY A 307 36.04 12.46 -0.65
CA GLY A 307 37.29 12.14 -1.34
C GLY A 307 37.29 12.37 -2.86
N GLU A 308 36.22 12.95 -3.42
CA GLU A 308 36.12 13.43 -4.80
C GLU A 308 35.84 14.94 -4.81
#